data_AF-A0A937WMZ3-F1
#
_entry.id   AF-A0A937WMZ3-F1
#
_cell.length_a   1.000
_cell.length_b   1.000
_cell.length_c   1.000
_cell.angle_alpha   90.00
_cell.angle_beta   90.00
_cell.angle_gamma   90.00
#
_symmetry.space_group_name_H-M   'P 1'
#
loop_
_entity.id
_entity.type
_entity.pdbx_description
1 polymer ?
#
loop_
_entity_poly.entity_id
_entity_poly.type
_entity_poly.pdbx_seq_one_letter_code
_entity_poly.pdbx_strand_id
1 'polypeptide(L)'
;NCQWCYLPKESAQPGIQLLKNIIDNCHHRYVVFSGGEPTLREDLCELIAYMRKEHPDKFSVLLTNGVKLADESYVKRLKEFGLQYVILSFNGFRKETHQYISGKDLAGYKLQALKNLKKFRLWTILSMTLAKGINEDEFIEVYRFGIRNINFIRQIRLRNVSEIGVYKEGEHIYLSDMLKLVSKATSFSIVEMAHNNSTGNSVFKTGNYFVLDVFETLKHKHKSLLFGSLRYWIAVAKLTGVINAFRMRFEPSRPIETRLMFRIEIFAWPTPSNIDLEESRLFCIDHVTNDGQILPFWEALYRNDRLRTRKKIPIEEALRV
;
A
#
# COMPACT_ATOMS: atom_id res chain seq x y z
N ASN A 1 3.74 -19.09 4.26
CA ASN A 1 2.47 -19.80 4.54
C ASN A 1 1.27 -18.86 4.64
N CYS A 2 1.33 -17.63 4.10
CA CYS A 2 0.14 -16.80 3.95
C CYS A 2 -0.83 -17.51 3.00
N GLN A 3 -2.11 -17.60 3.39
CA GLN A 3 -3.12 -18.34 2.63
C GLN A 3 -3.35 -17.73 1.24
N TRP A 4 -3.19 -16.41 1.14
CA TRP A 4 -3.48 -15.63 -0.07
C TRP A 4 -2.21 -15.12 -0.76
N CYS A 5 -1.08 -15.81 -0.57
CA CYS A 5 0.18 -15.42 -1.19
C CYS A 5 0.18 -15.69 -2.70
N TYR A 6 0.58 -14.69 -3.48
CA TYR A 6 0.65 -14.81 -4.93
C TYR A 6 2.00 -15.32 -5.43
N LEU A 7 3.00 -15.49 -4.57
CA LEU A 7 4.30 -15.99 -5.02
C LEU A 7 4.30 -17.51 -5.13
N PRO A 8 5.00 -18.05 -6.15
CA PRO A 8 5.24 -19.49 -6.25
C PRO A 8 6.03 -19.98 -5.03
N LYS A 9 5.93 -21.29 -4.73
CA LYS A 9 6.67 -21.91 -3.62
C LYS A 9 8.19 -21.81 -3.81
N GLU A 10 8.63 -21.78 -5.05
CA GLU A 10 10.03 -21.66 -5.44
C GLU A 10 10.18 -20.47 -6.41
N SER A 11 11.15 -19.60 -6.15
CA SER A 11 11.49 -18.46 -7.00
C SER A 11 12.99 -18.25 -6.98
N ALA A 12 13.59 -18.02 -8.14
CA ALA A 12 15.00 -17.65 -8.23
C ALA A 12 15.24 -16.32 -7.49
N GLN A 13 16.30 -16.26 -6.68
CA GLN A 13 16.71 -15.04 -6.02
C GLN A 13 17.75 -14.33 -6.90
N PRO A 14 17.45 -13.15 -7.46
CA PRO A 14 18.39 -12.45 -8.35
C PRO A 14 19.65 -12.04 -7.59
N GLY A 15 20.80 -12.09 -8.26
CA GLY A 15 22.08 -11.63 -7.72
C GLY A 15 22.09 -10.12 -7.50
N ILE A 16 22.91 -9.64 -6.56
CA ILE A 16 22.95 -8.21 -6.20
C ILE A 16 23.32 -7.31 -7.38
N GLN A 17 24.22 -7.76 -8.26
CA GLN A 17 24.68 -6.97 -9.40
C GLN A 17 23.56 -6.74 -10.42
N LEU A 18 22.70 -7.76 -10.63
CA LEU A 18 21.52 -7.63 -11.47
C LEU A 18 20.54 -6.59 -10.88
N LEU A 19 20.31 -6.65 -9.57
CA LEU A 19 19.44 -5.69 -8.87
C LEU A 19 19.99 -4.26 -8.94
N LYS A 20 21.31 -4.06 -8.80
CA LYS A 20 21.95 -2.75 -9.00
C LYS A 20 21.73 -2.25 -10.43
N ASN A 21 22.00 -3.09 -11.43
CA ASN A 21 21.75 -2.73 -12.83
C ASN A 21 20.28 -2.36 -13.10
N ILE A 22 19.32 -3.07 -12.51
CA ILE A 22 17.89 -2.72 -12.60
C ILE A 22 17.62 -1.36 -11.95
N ILE A 23 18.17 -1.11 -10.75
CA ILE A 23 18.04 0.18 -10.07
C ILE A 23 18.59 1.30 -10.95
N ASP A 24 19.72 1.09 -11.62
CA ASP A 24 20.36 2.08 -12.47
C ASP A 24 19.50 2.45 -13.69
N ASN A 25 18.84 1.45 -14.29
CA ASN A 25 18.05 1.61 -15.51
C ASN A 25 16.55 1.89 -15.26
N CYS A 26 16.09 1.83 -14.01
CA CYS A 26 14.70 2.11 -13.65
C CYS A 26 14.44 3.61 -13.61
N HIS A 27 13.47 4.09 -14.39
CA HIS A 27 13.07 5.51 -14.45
C HIS A 27 12.09 5.90 -13.33
N HIS A 28 11.61 4.94 -12.54
CA HIS A 28 10.67 5.20 -11.45
C HIS A 28 11.36 5.81 -10.24
N ARG A 29 10.72 6.82 -9.67
CA ARG A 29 11.20 7.46 -8.42
C ARG A 29 11.01 6.58 -7.18
N TYR A 30 10.13 5.58 -7.21
CA TYR A 30 9.88 4.70 -6.07
C TYR A 30 10.33 3.29 -6.40
N VAL A 31 11.29 2.76 -5.65
CA VAL A 31 11.78 1.39 -5.78
C VAL A 31 11.26 0.59 -4.60
N VAL A 32 10.39 -0.38 -4.87
CA VAL A 32 9.76 -1.22 -3.85
C VAL A 32 10.49 -2.56 -3.74
N PHE A 33 11.24 -2.73 -2.65
CA PHE A 33 11.79 -4.03 -2.27
C PHE A 33 10.64 -4.92 -1.76
N SER A 34 10.32 -5.94 -2.54
CA SER A 34 9.26 -6.92 -2.26
C SER A 34 9.77 -8.34 -2.57
N GLY A 35 8.87 -9.28 -2.89
CA GLY A 35 9.15 -10.70 -3.00
C GLY A 35 8.44 -11.46 -1.88
N GLY A 36 9.02 -12.58 -1.43
CA GLY A 36 8.46 -13.37 -0.33
C GLY A 36 8.48 -12.58 0.97
N GLU A 37 9.64 -12.50 1.60
CA GLU A 37 9.91 -11.55 2.68
C GLU A 37 11.28 -10.91 2.43
N PRO A 38 11.34 -9.66 1.92
CA PRO A 38 12.59 -9.04 1.51
C PRO A 38 13.59 -8.90 2.65
N THR A 39 13.13 -8.82 3.91
CA THR A 39 14.04 -8.72 5.06
C THR A 39 14.85 -10.00 5.32
N LEU A 40 14.52 -11.12 4.67
CA LEU A 40 15.31 -12.35 4.71
C LEU A 40 16.60 -12.25 3.89
N ARG A 41 16.68 -11.31 2.94
CA ARG A 41 17.86 -11.11 2.11
C ARG A 41 18.96 -10.37 2.90
N GLU A 42 20.17 -10.92 2.92
CA GLU A 42 21.29 -10.44 3.74
C GLU A 42 21.85 -9.08 3.26
N ASP A 43 21.88 -8.87 1.95
CA ASP A 43 22.38 -7.68 1.26
C ASP A 43 21.29 -6.63 0.97
N LEU A 44 20.10 -6.74 1.58
CA LEU A 44 19.04 -5.74 1.44
C LEU A 44 19.52 -4.33 1.87
N CYS A 45 20.26 -4.25 2.99
CA CYS A 45 20.79 -2.98 3.46
C CYS A 45 21.78 -2.38 2.45
N GLU A 46 22.60 -3.21 1.80
CA GLU A 46 23.55 -2.75 0.78
C GLU A 46 22.81 -2.16 -0.43
N LEU A 47 21.72 -2.78 -0.89
CA LEU A 47 20.90 -2.26 -1.97
C LEU A 47 20.25 -0.91 -1.61
N ILE A 48 19.77 -0.76 -0.37
CA ILE A 48 19.19 0.50 0.11
C ILE A 48 20.26 1.60 0.13
N ALA A 49 21.45 1.32 0.67
CA ALA A 49 22.56 2.28 0.69
C ALA A 49 23.08 2.62 -0.70
N TYR A 50 23.16 1.63 -1.60
CA TYR A 50 23.51 1.82 -3.00
C TYR A 50 22.53 2.80 -3.67
N MET A 51 21.23 2.53 -3.58
CA MET A 51 20.21 3.40 -4.16
C MET A 51 20.26 4.80 -3.55
N ARG A 52 20.47 4.92 -2.22
CA ARG A 52 20.58 6.21 -1.55
C ARG A 52 21.79 7.03 -2.02
N LYS A 53 22.91 6.36 -2.34
CA LYS A 53 24.17 6.98 -2.76
C LYS A 53 24.16 7.36 -4.24
N GLU A 54 23.79 6.43 -5.10
CA GLU A 54 23.89 6.58 -6.56
C GLU A 54 22.64 7.26 -7.15
N HIS A 55 21.47 7.16 -6.50
CA HIS A 55 20.19 7.68 -6.98
C HIS A 55 19.45 8.48 -5.89
N PRO A 56 19.99 9.64 -5.44
CA PRO A 56 19.45 10.39 -4.29
C PRO A 56 18.03 10.94 -4.49
N ASP A 57 17.55 10.99 -5.74
CA ASP A 57 16.19 11.37 -6.15
C ASP A 57 15.18 10.21 -6.09
N LYS A 58 15.65 8.96 -5.93
CA LYS A 58 14.81 7.78 -5.76
C LYS A 58 14.48 7.52 -4.28
N PHE A 59 13.33 6.89 -4.08
CA PHE A 59 12.75 6.56 -2.79
C PHE A 59 12.73 5.05 -2.58
N SER A 60 13.38 4.59 -1.51
CA SER A 60 13.41 3.18 -1.13
C SER A 60 12.19 2.86 -0.30
N VAL A 61 11.47 1.82 -0.73
CA VAL A 61 10.24 1.36 -0.08
C VAL A 61 10.38 -0.11 0.25
N LEU A 62 10.21 -0.48 1.52
CA LEU A 62 10.25 -1.87 1.98
C LEU A 62 8.83 -2.39 2.16
N LEU A 63 8.40 -3.37 1.37
CA LEU A 63 7.13 -4.09 1.55
C LEU A 63 7.37 -5.37 2.35
N THR A 64 6.93 -5.42 3.61
CA THR A 64 7.31 -6.50 4.54
C THR A 64 6.14 -6.97 5.42
N ASN A 65 6.20 -8.22 5.87
CA ASN A 65 5.31 -8.76 6.91
C ASN A 65 5.57 -8.15 8.30
N GLY A 66 6.73 -7.50 8.50
CA GLY A 66 7.08 -6.77 9.72
C GLY A 66 7.70 -7.59 10.84
N VAL A 67 7.88 -8.90 10.70
CA VAL A 67 8.40 -9.77 11.77
C VAL A 67 9.81 -9.35 12.18
N LYS A 68 10.73 -9.17 11.22
CA LYS A 68 12.08 -8.67 11.49
C LYS A 68 12.11 -7.23 12.00
N LEU A 69 11.06 -6.44 11.74
CA LEU A 69 10.98 -5.06 12.24
C LEU A 69 10.62 -4.99 13.73
N ALA A 70 10.24 -6.10 14.36
CA ALA A 70 10.10 -6.18 15.82
C ALA A 70 11.46 -6.05 16.55
N ASP A 71 12.56 -6.37 15.88
CA ASP A 71 13.92 -6.10 16.36
C ASP A 71 14.27 -4.63 16.12
N GLU A 72 14.47 -3.90 17.21
CA GLU A 72 14.79 -2.48 17.17
C GLU A 72 16.11 -2.21 16.43
N SER A 73 17.12 -3.06 16.64
CA SER A 73 18.45 -2.89 16.04
C SER A 73 18.41 -3.00 14.52
N TYR A 74 17.55 -3.89 14.00
CA TYR A 74 17.33 -4.04 12.58
C TYR A 74 16.64 -2.81 11.96
N VAL A 75 15.62 -2.26 12.63
CA VAL A 75 14.95 -1.03 12.17
C VAL A 75 15.91 0.17 12.19
N LYS A 76 16.75 0.27 13.22
CA LYS A 76 17.81 1.28 13.31
C LYS A 76 18.76 1.18 12.11
N ARG A 77 19.25 -0.03 11.81
CA ARG A 77 20.12 -0.30 10.66
C ARG A 77 19.45 0.10 9.34
N LEU A 78 18.20 -0.30 9.10
CA LEU A 78 17.48 0.11 7.88
C LEU A 78 17.41 1.64 7.74
N LYS A 79 17.15 2.35 8.84
CA LYS A 79 17.11 3.82 8.85
C LYS A 79 18.48 4.43 8.52
N GLU A 80 19.55 3.92 9.11
CA GLU A 80 20.93 4.39 8.89
C GLU A 80 21.39 4.18 7.44
N PHE A 81 21.01 3.07 6.83
CA PHE A 81 21.31 2.77 5.42
C PHE A 81 20.46 3.59 4.43
N GLY A 82 19.50 4.38 4.92
CA GLY A 82 18.75 5.33 4.11
C GLY A 82 17.36 4.89 3.70
N LEU A 83 16.78 3.87 4.34
CA LEU A 83 15.39 3.48 4.07
C LEU A 83 14.44 4.65 4.36
N GLN A 84 13.54 4.94 3.42
CA GLN A 84 12.59 6.04 3.56
C GLN A 84 11.21 5.54 3.96
N TYR A 85 10.65 4.56 3.24
CA TYR A 85 9.28 4.10 3.43
C TYR A 85 9.20 2.62 3.78
N VAL A 86 8.21 2.27 4.61
CA VAL A 86 7.82 0.90 4.93
C VAL A 86 6.35 0.73 4.58
N ILE A 87 6.03 -0.22 3.72
CA ILE A 87 4.69 -0.74 3.57
C ILE A 87 4.60 -1.97 4.47
N LEU A 88 3.93 -1.82 5.61
CA LEU A 88 3.76 -2.89 6.59
C LEU A 88 2.47 -3.64 6.29
N SER A 89 2.55 -4.97 6.09
CA SER A 89 1.35 -5.81 6.08
C SER A 89 0.71 -5.82 7.46
N PHE A 90 -0.38 -5.09 7.62
CA PHE A 90 -1.09 -4.88 8.88
C PHE A 90 -2.58 -5.05 8.66
N ASN A 91 -3.07 -6.27 8.91
CA ASN A 91 -4.46 -6.67 8.61
C ASN A 91 -5.47 -6.36 9.72
N GLY A 92 -5.01 -5.88 10.88
CA GLY A 92 -5.84 -5.71 12.08
C GLY A 92 -4.99 -5.75 13.35
N PHE A 93 -5.64 -5.56 14.49
CA PHE A 93 -5.09 -5.70 15.84
C PHE A 93 -5.29 -7.11 16.40
N ARG A 94 -6.31 -7.83 15.95
CA ARG A 94 -6.65 -9.16 16.46
C ARG A 94 -5.67 -10.24 16.03
N LYS A 95 -5.38 -11.15 16.96
CA LYS A 95 -4.56 -12.34 16.73
C LYS A 95 -5.18 -13.24 15.66
N GLU A 96 -6.49 -13.44 15.74
CA GLU A 96 -7.29 -14.33 14.90
C GLU A 96 -7.20 -13.90 13.43
N THR A 97 -7.23 -12.60 13.18
CA THR A 97 -7.09 -12.01 11.84
C THR A 97 -5.73 -12.33 11.22
N HIS A 98 -4.64 -12.20 12.00
CA HIS A 98 -3.30 -12.55 11.49
C HIS A 98 -3.13 -14.05 11.31
N GLN A 99 -3.69 -14.86 12.23
CA GLN A 99 -3.70 -16.31 12.09
C GLN A 99 -4.43 -16.76 10.83
N TYR A 100 -5.61 -16.19 10.56
CA TYR A 100 -6.41 -16.51 9.36
C TYR A 100 -5.65 -16.16 8.08
N ILE A 101 -5.19 -14.91 7.95
CA ILE A 101 -4.60 -14.43 6.70
C ILE A 101 -3.16 -14.96 6.51
N SER A 102 -2.34 -14.89 7.55
CA SER A 102 -0.90 -15.19 7.48
C SER A 102 -0.55 -16.65 7.84
N GLY A 103 -1.51 -17.41 8.36
CA GLY A 103 -1.31 -18.77 8.87
C GLY A 103 -0.58 -18.84 10.21
N LYS A 104 -0.30 -17.71 10.87
CA LYS A 104 0.45 -17.59 12.13
C LYS A 104 -0.03 -16.38 12.94
N ASP A 105 0.10 -16.47 14.26
CA ASP A 105 -0.10 -15.31 15.14
C ASP A 105 1.10 -14.36 15.01
N LEU A 106 0.88 -13.22 14.35
CA LEU A 106 1.90 -12.19 14.12
C LEU A 106 1.53 -10.84 14.77
N ALA A 107 0.44 -10.79 15.56
CA ALA A 107 -0.08 -9.53 16.10
C ALA A 107 0.96 -8.81 16.96
N GLY A 108 1.59 -9.54 17.90
CA GLY A 108 2.62 -9.00 18.79
C GLY A 108 3.83 -8.43 18.03
N TYR A 109 4.34 -9.17 17.03
CA TYR A 109 5.45 -8.71 16.20
C TYR A 109 5.10 -7.42 15.45
N LYS A 110 3.90 -7.33 14.88
CA LYS A 110 3.45 -6.15 14.13
C LYS A 110 3.27 -4.93 15.02
N LEU A 111 2.74 -5.11 16.23
CA LEU A 111 2.63 -4.03 17.22
C LEU A 111 4.01 -3.55 17.67
N GLN A 112 4.97 -4.47 17.88
CA GLN A 112 6.34 -4.11 18.20
C GLN A 112 7.03 -3.39 17.02
N ALA A 113 6.82 -3.85 15.79
CA ALA A 113 7.30 -3.18 14.59
C ALA A 113 6.78 -1.73 14.49
N LEU A 114 5.48 -1.50 14.74
CA LEU A 114 4.90 -0.16 14.78
C LEU A 114 5.54 0.75 15.83
N LYS A 115 5.86 0.22 17.02
CA LYS A 115 6.59 0.97 18.06
C LYS A 115 8.00 1.37 17.57
N ASN A 116 8.73 0.44 16.96
CA ASN A 116 10.08 0.70 16.45
C ASN A 116 10.06 1.69 15.28
N LEU A 117 9.16 1.52 14.31
CA LEU A 117 8.98 2.43 13.17
C LEU A 117 8.65 3.86 13.64
N LYS A 118 7.79 4.00 14.65
CA LYS A 118 7.49 5.27 15.30
C LYS A 118 8.73 5.89 15.94
N LYS A 119 9.51 5.10 16.69
CA LYS A 119 10.74 5.54 17.38
C LYS A 119 11.74 6.16 16.39
N PHE A 120 11.96 5.51 15.25
CA PHE A 120 12.91 5.98 14.22
C PHE A 120 12.30 6.90 13.17
N ARG A 121 11.02 7.26 13.30
CA ARG A 121 10.26 8.11 12.36
C ARG A 121 10.41 7.63 10.91
N LEU A 122 10.30 6.32 10.69
CA LEU A 122 10.22 5.74 9.35
C LEU A 122 8.81 5.93 8.81
N TRP A 123 8.69 6.50 7.62
CA TRP A 123 7.38 6.70 7.02
C TRP A 123 6.74 5.36 6.73
N THR A 124 5.52 5.19 7.22
CA THR A 124 4.84 3.91 7.21
C THR A 124 3.51 4.01 6.49
N ILE A 125 3.25 3.01 5.65
CA ILE A 125 1.98 2.74 4.99
C ILE A 125 1.44 1.45 5.59
N LEU A 126 0.25 1.48 6.17
CA LEU A 126 -0.41 0.27 6.66
C LEU A 126 -1.12 -0.40 5.49
N SER A 127 -0.70 -1.59 5.09
CA SER A 127 -1.36 -2.36 4.04
C SER A 127 -2.23 -3.44 4.65
N MET A 128 -3.55 -3.28 4.50
CA MET A 128 -4.57 -4.17 5.03
C MET A 128 -5.16 -4.99 3.88
N THR A 129 -5.02 -6.31 3.93
CA THR A 129 -5.75 -7.23 3.07
C THR A 129 -7.04 -7.61 3.78
N LEU A 130 -8.17 -7.27 3.17
CA LEU A 130 -9.52 -7.51 3.63
C LEU A 130 -10.01 -8.87 3.16
N ALA A 131 -10.42 -9.71 4.11
CA ALA A 131 -11.11 -10.97 3.88
C ALA A 131 -12.52 -10.88 4.47
N LYS A 132 -13.51 -11.36 3.70
CA LYS A 132 -14.93 -11.24 4.04
C LYS A 132 -15.26 -11.98 5.33
N GLY A 133 -15.91 -11.29 6.26
CA GLY A 133 -16.27 -11.81 7.58
C GLY A 133 -15.11 -11.91 8.57
N ILE A 134 -13.91 -11.44 8.21
CA ILE A 134 -12.70 -11.64 9.03
C ILE A 134 -12.24 -10.35 9.70
N ASN A 135 -12.02 -9.28 8.93
CA ASN A 135 -11.32 -8.09 9.43
C ASN A 135 -11.83 -6.75 8.89
N GLU A 136 -12.99 -6.72 8.23
CA GLU A 136 -13.62 -5.47 7.75
C GLU A 136 -13.96 -4.52 8.90
N ASP A 137 -14.37 -5.08 10.03
CA ASP A 137 -14.74 -4.36 11.25
C ASP A 137 -13.53 -3.70 11.94
N GLU A 138 -12.31 -4.22 11.73
CA GLU A 138 -11.08 -3.64 12.28
C GLU A 138 -10.63 -2.37 11.55
N PHE A 139 -11.11 -2.14 10.33
CA PHE A 139 -10.65 -1.01 9.50
C PHE A 139 -10.83 0.34 10.21
N ILE A 140 -11.94 0.54 10.92
CA ILE A 140 -12.22 1.79 11.63
C ILE A 140 -11.16 2.05 12.70
N GLU A 141 -10.75 1.00 13.43
CA GLU A 141 -9.71 1.11 14.44
C GLU A 141 -8.35 1.38 13.80
N VAL A 142 -8.02 0.69 12.70
CA VAL A 142 -6.79 0.90 11.93
C VAL A 142 -6.72 2.35 11.41
N TYR A 143 -7.83 2.86 10.87
CA TYR A 143 -7.96 4.26 10.45
C TYR A 143 -7.69 5.23 11.60
N ARG A 144 -8.38 5.06 12.73
CA ARG A 144 -8.19 5.90 13.93
C ARG A 144 -6.76 5.81 14.45
N PHE A 145 -6.14 4.64 14.40
CA PHE A 145 -4.75 4.46 14.81
C PHE A 145 -3.79 5.20 13.87
N GLY A 146 -3.97 5.07 12.56
CA GLY A 146 -3.17 5.76 11.55
C GLY A 146 -3.24 7.27 11.70
N ILE A 147 -4.45 7.83 11.80
CA ILE A 147 -4.66 9.28 12.00
C ILE A 147 -4.02 9.78 13.29
N ARG A 148 -4.17 9.06 14.42
CA ARG A 148 -3.52 9.42 15.70
C ARG A 148 -2.00 9.38 15.65
N ASN A 149 -1.44 8.64 14.70
CA ASN A 149 0.00 8.46 14.51
C ASN A 149 0.49 9.04 13.17
N ILE A 150 -0.17 10.11 12.69
CA ILE A 150 0.13 10.75 11.40
C ILE A 150 1.58 11.27 11.27
N ASN A 151 2.28 11.42 12.38
CA ASN A 151 3.69 11.81 12.41
C ASN A 151 4.63 10.78 11.77
N PHE A 152 4.22 9.51 11.63
CA PHE A 152 4.97 8.50 10.89
C PHE A 152 4.08 7.65 9.96
N ILE A 153 2.79 7.46 10.27
CA ILE A 153 1.85 6.75 9.41
C ILE A 153 1.17 7.75 8.47
N ARG A 154 1.37 7.58 7.17
CA ARG A 154 0.88 8.56 6.17
C ARG A 154 -0.22 8.04 5.27
N GLN A 155 -0.40 6.73 5.27
CA GLN A 155 -1.33 6.10 4.35
C GLN A 155 -1.83 4.77 4.90
N ILE A 156 -3.07 4.45 4.54
CA ILE A 156 -3.61 3.10 4.64
C ILE A 156 -3.90 2.62 3.21
N ARG A 157 -3.39 1.44 2.87
CA ARG A 157 -3.65 0.75 1.62
C ARG A 157 -4.57 -0.42 1.87
N LEU A 158 -5.80 -0.35 1.40
CA LEU A 158 -6.77 -1.44 1.41
C LEU A 158 -6.65 -2.29 0.15
N ARG A 159 -6.70 -3.60 0.32
CA ARG A 159 -6.81 -4.57 -0.76
C ARG A 159 -7.86 -5.60 -0.38
N ASN A 160 -8.70 -6.02 -1.30
CA ASN A 160 -9.48 -7.26 -1.12
C ASN A 160 -8.57 -8.48 -1.33
N VAL A 161 -9.06 -9.65 -0.94
CA VAL A 161 -8.52 -10.91 -1.43
C VAL A 161 -8.94 -11.08 -2.90
N SER A 162 -7.99 -11.48 -3.76
CA SER A 162 -8.23 -11.78 -5.17
C SER A 162 -8.48 -13.27 -5.37
N GLU A 163 -9.19 -13.63 -6.44
CA GLU A 163 -9.29 -15.02 -6.92
C GLU A 163 -7.97 -15.56 -7.52
N ILE A 164 -6.90 -14.75 -7.52
CA ILE A 164 -5.57 -15.17 -7.92
C ILE A 164 -4.87 -15.85 -6.72
N GLY A 165 -4.45 -17.11 -6.86
CA GLY A 165 -3.75 -17.86 -5.79
C GLY A 165 -4.58 -19.01 -5.20
N VAL A 166 -4.46 -19.27 -3.89
CA VAL A 166 -5.25 -20.32 -3.20
C VAL A 166 -6.60 -19.73 -2.81
N TYR A 167 -7.52 -19.66 -3.78
CA TYR A 167 -8.85 -19.06 -3.59
C TYR A 167 -9.87 -19.98 -2.90
N LYS A 168 -10.78 -19.39 -2.10
CA LYS A 168 -11.97 -20.05 -1.56
C LYS A 168 -13.23 -19.33 -2.04
N GLU A 169 -14.13 -20.07 -2.66
CA GLU A 169 -15.39 -19.58 -3.23
C GLU A 169 -16.29 -18.93 -2.15
N GLY A 170 -16.84 -17.74 -2.42
CA GLY A 170 -17.81 -17.04 -1.56
C GLY A 170 -17.28 -15.91 -0.66
N GLU A 171 -15.94 -15.72 -0.59
CA GLU A 171 -15.28 -14.72 0.28
C GLU A 171 -14.91 -13.41 -0.42
N HIS A 172 -15.70 -12.94 -1.39
CA HIS A 172 -15.35 -11.74 -2.17
C HIS A 172 -15.79 -10.42 -1.50
N ILE A 173 -14.88 -9.45 -1.48
CA ILE A 173 -15.11 -8.05 -1.08
C ILE A 173 -14.95 -7.18 -2.33
N TYR A 174 -15.98 -6.40 -2.66
CA TYR A 174 -15.95 -5.52 -3.83
C TYR A 174 -15.38 -4.14 -3.49
N LEU A 175 -15.00 -3.37 -4.51
CA LEU A 175 -14.60 -1.97 -4.35
C LEU A 175 -15.68 -1.16 -3.62
N SER A 176 -16.95 -1.38 -3.93
CA SER A 176 -18.08 -0.69 -3.29
C SER A 176 -18.17 -0.98 -1.79
N ASP A 177 -17.80 -2.19 -1.34
CA ASP A 177 -17.76 -2.54 0.08
C ASP A 177 -16.61 -1.82 0.78
N MET A 178 -15.42 -1.78 0.16
CA MET A 178 -14.29 -1.02 0.68
C MET A 178 -14.60 0.48 0.76
N LEU A 179 -15.27 1.05 -0.25
CA LEU A 179 -15.73 2.45 -0.22
C LEU A 179 -16.71 2.70 0.93
N LYS A 180 -17.66 1.78 1.19
CA LYS A 180 -18.56 1.88 2.35
C LYS A 180 -17.79 1.82 3.68
N LEU A 181 -16.76 0.97 3.78
CA LEU A 181 -15.89 0.90 4.96
C LEU A 181 -15.13 2.22 5.17
N VAL A 182 -14.56 2.80 4.11
CA VAL A 182 -13.89 4.11 4.15
C VAL A 182 -14.87 5.22 4.53
N SER A 183 -16.07 5.23 3.95
CA SER A 183 -17.13 6.17 4.29
C SER A 183 -17.49 6.09 5.77
N LYS A 184 -17.69 4.88 6.31
CA LYS A 184 -17.99 4.65 7.73
C LYS A 184 -16.86 5.11 8.65
N ALA A 185 -15.60 4.85 8.29
CA ALA A 185 -14.45 5.22 9.10
C ALA A 185 -14.19 6.74 9.12
N THR A 186 -14.34 7.40 7.96
CA THR A 186 -14.02 8.81 7.76
C THR A 186 -15.19 9.75 7.99
N SER A 187 -16.43 9.24 8.02
CA SER A 187 -17.68 10.02 7.98
C SER A 187 -17.84 10.89 6.73
N PHE A 188 -17.12 10.57 5.65
CA PHE A 188 -17.34 11.18 4.34
C PHE A 188 -18.37 10.38 3.55
N SER A 189 -19.23 11.07 2.81
CA SER A 189 -20.08 10.41 1.82
C SER A 189 -19.21 9.93 0.65
N ILE A 190 -19.70 8.94 -0.11
CA ILE A 190 -19.01 8.47 -1.32
C ILE A 190 -18.83 9.62 -2.33
N VAL A 191 -19.80 10.54 -2.41
CA VAL A 191 -19.72 11.73 -3.27
C VAL A 191 -18.60 12.67 -2.82
N GLU A 192 -18.49 12.93 -1.52
CA GLU A 192 -17.40 13.74 -0.96
C GLU A 192 -16.02 13.14 -1.28
N MET A 193 -15.91 11.81 -1.16
CA MET A 193 -14.69 11.07 -1.44
C MET A 193 -14.30 11.10 -2.93
N ALA A 194 -15.28 11.01 -3.83
CA ALA A 194 -15.07 11.00 -5.28
C ALA A 194 -14.41 12.27 -5.83
N HIS A 195 -14.56 13.41 -5.15
CA HIS A 195 -13.94 14.69 -5.56
C HIS A 195 -12.39 14.65 -5.53
N ASN A 196 -11.76 13.74 -4.80
CA ASN A 196 -10.29 13.62 -4.75
C ASN A 196 -9.69 12.97 -5.99
N ASN A 197 -10.46 12.16 -6.73
CA ASN A 197 -10.01 11.48 -7.94
C ASN A 197 -10.01 12.40 -9.17
N SER A 198 -9.95 13.72 -8.97
CA SER A 198 -9.91 14.73 -10.05
C SER A 198 -8.50 14.96 -10.61
N THR A 199 -7.46 14.28 -10.12
CA THR A 199 -6.11 14.37 -10.69
C THR A 199 -6.06 13.61 -12.02
N GLY A 200 -6.48 14.28 -13.10
CA GLY A 200 -6.16 13.94 -14.51
C GLY A 200 -6.79 12.69 -15.12
N ASN A 201 -7.28 11.75 -14.30
CA ASN A 201 -7.95 10.54 -14.75
C ASN A 201 -9.28 10.45 -14.01
N SER A 202 -10.38 10.67 -14.74
CA SER A 202 -11.75 10.53 -14.25
C SER A 202 -11.89 9.32 -13.33
N VAL A 203 -12.69 9.50 -12.27
CA VAL A 203 -12.99 8.66 -11.09
C VAL A 203 -13.04 7.13 -11.32
N PHE A 204 -13.12 6.66 -12.56
CA PHE A 204 -13.32 5.27 -12.95
C PHE A 204 -12.51 4.84 -14.19
N LYS A 205 -11.40 5.50 -14.55
CA LYS A 205 -10.58 5.00 -15.66
C LYS A 205 -9.85 3.69 -15.37
N THR A 206 -9.73 3.29 -14.09
CA THR A 206 -9.10 2.01 -13.70
C THR A 206 -9.98 1.03 -12.91
N GLY A 207 -11.27 1.34 -12.69
CA GLY A 207 -12.33 0.43 -12.20
C GLY A 207 -12.15 -0.18 -10.80
N ASN A 208 -10.91 -0.23 -10.34
CA ASN A 208 -10.35 -1.10 -9.33
C ASN A 208 -9.38 -0.33 -8.42
N TYR A 209 -9.15 0.96 -8.70
CA TYR A 209 -8.24 1.81 -7.94
C TYR A 209 -8.92 3.10 -7.47
N PHE A 210 -8.69 3.48 -6.23
CA PHE A 210 -9.27 4.68 -5.64
C PHE A 210 -8.30 5.31 -4.62
N VAL A 211 -8.16 6.64 -4.63
CA VAL A 211 -7.32 7.37 -3.67
C VAL A 211 -8.11 8.48 -3.02
N LEU A 212 -8.10 8.50 -1.69
CA LEU A 212 -8.67 9.56 -0.87
C LEU A 212 -7.55 10.32 -0.17
N ASP A 213 -7.45 11.63 -0.40
CA ASP A 213 -6.71 12.53 0.48
C ASP A 213 -7.66 13.09 1.54
N VAL A 214 -7.49 12.67 2.80
CA VAL A 214 -8.43 13.01 3.88
C VAL A 214 -8.51 14.51 4.11
N PHE A 215 -7.40 15.24 3.98
CA PHE A 215 -7.39 16.68 4.29
C PHE A 215 -7.89 17.52 3.12
N GLU A 216 -7.60 17.13 1.88
CA GLU A 216 -8.17 17.82 0.72
C GLU A 216 -9.70 17.64 0.68
N THR A 217 -10.19 16.44 1.02
CA THR A 217 -11.63 16.18 1.19
C THR A 217 -12.25 17.09 2.24
N LEU A 218 -11.64 17.18 3.44
CA LEU A 218 -12.13 18.04 4.52
C LEU A 218 -12.15 19.51 4.10
N LYS A 219 -11.11 19.95 3.40
CA LYS A 219 -11.00 21.32 2.91
C LYS A 219 -12.11 21.63 1.91
N HIS A 220 -12.36 20.72 0.96
CA HIS A 220 -13.44 20.86 0.00
C HIS A 220 -14.82 20.89 0.68
N LYS A 221 -15.08 19.96 1.61
CA LYS A 221 -16.32 19.85 2.39
C LYS A 221 -16.68 21.15 3.13
N HIS A 222 -15.68 21.89 3.60
CA HIS A 222 -15.90 23.14 4.33
C HIS A 222 -15.75 24.41 3.49
N LYS A 223 -15.32 24.31 2.22
CA LYS A 223 -14.98 25.47 1.36
C LYS A 223 -16.17 26.42 1.12
N SER A 224 -17.38 25.88 0.95
CA SER A 224 -18.59 26.65 0.61
C SER A 224 -19.35 27.17 1.84
N LEU A 225 -18.87 26.90 3.06
CA LEU A 225 -19.55 27.30 4.30
C LEU A 225 -19.05 28.66 4.80
N LEU A 226 -19.96 29.41 5.44
CA LEU A 226 -19.56 30.57 6.26
C LEU A 226 -18.52 30.11 7.31
N PHE A 227 -17.40 30.84 7.43
CA PHE A 227 -16.24 30.46 8.24
C PHE A 227 -15.54 29.14 7.85
N GLY A 228 -15.56 28.76 6.56
CA GLY A 228 -15.02 27.50 6.06
C GLY A 228 -13.59 27.16 6.52
N SER A 229 -12.68 28.15 6.52
CA SER A 229 -11.29 27.96 7.00
C SER A 229 -11.23 27.59 8.49
N LEU A 230 -12.02 28.26 9.34
CA LEU A 230 -12.08 27.94 10.77
C LEU A 230 -12.67 26.54 11.00
N ARG A 231 -13.75 26.20 10.29
CA ARG A 231 -14.41 24.88 10.39
C ARG A 231 -13.49 23.75 9.93
N TYR A 232 -12.72 23.97 8.86
CA TYR A 232 -11.66 23.06 8.41
C TYR A 232 -10.64 22.79 9.52
N TRP A 233 -10.07 23.83 10.12
CA TRP A 233 -9.07 23.66 11.18
C TRP A 233 -9.63 23.02 12.46
N ILE A 234 -10.88 23.31 12.81
CA ILE A 234 -11.57 22.61 13.90
C ILE A 234 -11.72 21.12 13.59
N ALA A 235 -12.10 20.77 12.36
CA ALA A 235 -12.21 19.37 11.94
C ALA A 235 -10.85 18.66 11.97
N VAL A 236 -9.78 19.30 11.46
CA VAL A 236 -8.41 18.77 11.52
C VAL A 236 -7.96 18.56 12.96
N ALA A 237 -8.23 19.50 13.87
CA ALA A 237 -7.89 19.36 15.29
C ALA A 237 -8.66 18.24 15.98
N LYS A 238 -9.95 18.07 15.67
CA LYS A 238 -10.75 16.93 16.17
C LYS A 238 -10.21 15.59 15.67
N LEU A 239 -9.77 15.55 14.42
CA LEU A 239 -9.29 14.32 13.78
C LEU A 239 -7.89 13.93 14.25
N THR A 240 -6.95 14.89 14.27
CA THR A 240 -5.50 14.62 14.45
C THR A 240 -4.96 15.03 15.83
N GLY A 241 -5.76 15.75 16.62
CA GLY A 241 -5.32 16.44 17.84
C GLY A 241 -4.77 17.84 17.57
N VAL A 242 -4.88 18.72 18.56
CA VAL A 242 -4.53 20.15 18.46
C VAL A 242 -3.05 20.36 18.06
N ILE A 243 -2.15 19.54 18.61
CA ILE A 243 -0.70 19.63 18.32
C ILE A 243 -0.43 19.38 16.83
N ASN A 244 -1.00 18.32 16.26
CA ASN A 244 -0.80 18.00 14.85
C ASN A 244 -1.47 19.04 13.94
N ALA A 245 -2.67 19.51 14.29
CA ALA A 245 -3.35 20.58 13.56
C ALA A 245 -2.51 21.88 13.52
N PHE A 246 -1.90 22.26 14.64
CA PHE A 246 -1.00 23.42 14.70
C PHE A 246 0.22 23.23 13.80
N ARG A 247 0.89 22.07 13.88
CA ARG A 247 2.03 21.73 13.01
C ARG A 247 1.66 21.79 11.53
N MET A 248 0.50 21.24 11.16
CA MET A 248 -0.01 21.29 9.78
C MET A 248 -0.23 22.72 9.29
N ARG A 249 -0.72 23.61 10.17
CA ARG A 249 -1.02 25.01 9.82
C ARG A 249 0.23 25.85 9.62
N PHE A 250 1.26 25.65 10.44
CA PHE A 250 2.41 26.56 10.54
C PHE A 250 3.72 26.01 9.96
N GLU A 251 3.77 24.74 9.53
CA GLU A 251 4.94 24.17 8.83
C GLU A 251 4.67 23.83 7.33
N PRO A 252 4.07 24.71 6.50
CA PRO A 252 3.70 24.37 5.11
C PRO A 252 4.88 24.34 4.12
N SER A 253 6.05 24.87 4.50
CA SER A 253 7.24 25.04 3.64
C SER A 253 8.09 23.78 3.44
N ARG A 254 7.67 22.66 4.03
CA ARG A 254 8.28 21.35 3.84
C ARG A 254 8.04 20.84 2.40
N PRO A 255 9.02 20.16 1.74
CA PRO A 255 8.80 19.45 0.48
C PRO A 255 7.50 18.63 0.52
N ILE A 256 6.80 18.46 -0.62
CA ILE A 256 5.51 17.74 -0.69
C ILE A 256 5.62 16.36 -0.02
N GLU A 257 6.76 15.71 -0.17
CA GLU A 257 7.13 14.41 0.37
C GLU A 257 7.29 14.42 1.90
N THR A 258 7.26 15.59 2.54
CA THR A 258 7.42 15.76 3.99
C THR A 258 6.25 16.50 4.65
N ARG A 259 5.26 16.97 3.88
CA ARG A 259 4.01 17.50 4.41
C ARG A 259 3.22 16.42 5.14
N LEU A 260 2.48 16.82 6.17
CA LEU A 260 1.52 15.96 6.85
C LEU A 260 0.35 15.72 5.88
N MET A 261 0.28 14.52 5.34
CA MET A 261 -0.81 14.02 4.51
C MET A 261 -1.31 12.71 5.12
N PHE A 262 -2.58 12.40 4.89
CA PHE A 262 -3.14 11.10 5.24
C PHE A 262 -3.98 10.59 4.10
N ARG A 263 -3.49 9.56 3.41
CA ARG A 263 -4.16 8.97 2.25
C ARG A 263 -4.80 7.63 2.59
N ILE A 264 -5.93 7.34 1.97
CA ILE A 264 -6.48 6.00 1.92
C ILE A 264 -6.48 5.58 0.46
N GLU A 265 -5.68 4.56 0.15
CA GLU A 265 -5.60 3.96 -1.17
C GLU A 265 -6.38 2.65 -1.14
N ILE A 266 -7.30 2.46 -2.07
CA ILE A 266 -7.96 1.18 -2.31
C ILE A 266 -7.41 0.63 -3.61
N PHE A 267 -6.90 -0.57 -3.54
CA PHE A 267 -6.54 -1.38 -4.69
C PHE A 267 -7.39 -2.65 -4.63
N ALA A 268 -8.54 -2.61 -5.29
CA ALA A 268 -9.36 -3.79 -5.51
C ALA A 268 -8.65 -4.64 -6.57
N TRP A 269 -8.21 -5.83 -6.20
CA TRP A 269 -7.80 -6.80 -7.19
C TRP A 269 -8.98 -7.12 -8.10
N PRO A 270 -8.77 -7.08 -9.41
CA PRO A 270 -9.80 -7.49 -10.32
C PRO A 270 -9.99 -9.02 -10.17
N THR A 271 -11.22 -9.49 -10.32
CA THR A 271 -11.49 -10.92 -10.53
C THR A 271 -11.16 -11.26 -11.98
N PRO A 272 -10.83 -12.51 -12.35
CA PRO A 272 -10.67 -12.91 -13.76
C PRO A 272 -11.88 -12.52 -14.64
N SER A 273 -13.07 -12.44 -14.04
CA SER A 273 -14.31 -11.99 -14.70
C SER A 273 -14.48 -10.47 -14.79
N ASN A 274 -13.58 -9.67 -14.19
CA ASN A 274 -13.64 -8.22 -14.08
C ASN A 274 -12.26 -7.56 -14.28
N ILE A 275 -11.30 -8.26 -14.92
CA ILE A 275 -10.06 -7.64 -15.41
C ILE A 275 -10.38 -7.03 -16.78
N ASP A 276 -10.46 -5.71 -16.83
CA ASP A 276 -10.31 -5.01 -18.10
C ASP A 276 -8.80 -4.87 -18.39
N LEU A 277 -8.35 -5.53 -19.46
CA LEU A 277 -6.93 -5.52 -19.84
C LEU A 277 -6.48 -4.16 -20.37
N GLU A 278 -7.33 -3.44 -21.09
CA GLU A 278 -7.05 -2.07 -21.54
C GLU A 278 -6.92 -1.13 -20.34
N GLU A 279 -7.75 -1.37 -19.33
CA GLU A 279 -7.70 -0.66 -18.07
C GLU A 279 -6.42 -0.96 -17.27
N SER A 280 -5.99 -2.23 -17.25
CA SER A 280 -4.77 -2.64 -16.55
C SER A 280 -3.50 -2.04 -17.15
N ARG A 281 -3.51 -1.70 -18.44
CA ARG A 281 -2.42 -0.97 -19.12
C ARG A 281 -2.22 0.45 -18.58
N LEU A 282 -3.22 1.02 -17.92
CA LEU A 282 -3.14 2.34 -17.30
C LEU A 282 -2.45 2.31 -15.93
N PHE A 283 -2.17 1.13 -15.37
CA PHE A 283 -1.37 1.05 -14.15
C PHE A 283 0.08 1.42 -14.47
N CYS A 284 0.53 2.57 -13.98
CA CYS A 284 1.93 3.01 -14.03
C CYS A 284 2.81 2.26 -13.01
N ILE A 285 2.73 0.93 -13.02
CA ILE A 285 3.54 0.04 -12.19
C ILE A 285 4.27 -0.89 -13.14
N ASP A 286 5.59 -0.86 -13.10
CA ASP A 286 6.41 -1.88 -13.76
C ASP A 286 6.89 -2.89 -12.71
N HIS A 287 7.00 -4.14 -13.14
CA HIS A 287 7.56 -5.21 -12.33
C HIS A 287 8.84 -5.73 -12.97
N VAL A 288 9.69 -6.31 -12.13
CA VAL A 288 10.92 -6.95 -12.55
C VAL A 288 10.70 -8.46 -12.53
N THR A 289 10.94 -9.12 -13.65
CA THR A 289 10.88 -10.57 -13.75
C THR A 289 12.10 -11.25 -13.12
N ASN A 290 12.05 -12.57 -12.95
CA ASN A 290 13.18 -13.33 -12.41
C ASN A 290 14.43 -13.26 -13.31
N ASP A 291 14.26 -13.10 -14.62
CA ASP A 291 15.32 -12.90 -15.60
C ASP A 291 15.73 -11.41 -15.75
N GLY A 292 15.18 -10.52 -14.94
CA GLY A 292 15.61 -9.12 -14.85
C GLY A 292 14.99 -8.19 -15.90
N GLN A 293 13.96 -8.63 -16.63
CA GLN A 293 13.20 -7.76 -17.54
C GLN A 293 12.32 -6.82 -16.73
N ILE A 294 12.26 -5.56 -17.14
CA ILE A 294 11.29 -4.58 -16.65
C ILE A 294 10.09 -4.64 -17.57
N LEU A 295 8.96 -5.08 -17.06
CA LEU A 295 7.73 -5.24 -17.82
C LEU A 295 6.58 -4.50 -17.14
N PRO A 296 5.63 -3.94 -17.90
CA PRO A 296 4.40 -3.42 -17.33
C PRO A 296 3.69 -4.46 -16.44
N PHE A 297 3.12 -4.02 -15.32
CA PHE A 297 2.49 -4.91 -14.35
C PHE A 297 1.37 -5.78 -14.93
N TRP A 298 0.59 -5.23 -15.87
CA TRP A 298 -0.47 -5.99 -16.55
C TRP A 298 0.08 -7.19 -17.34
N GLU A 299 1.27 -7.06 -17.92
CA GLU A 299 1.91 -8.15 -18.65
C GLU A 299 2.35 -9.27 -17.69
N ALA A 300 2.74 -8.93 -16.46
CA ALA A 300 2.99 -9.89 -15.38
C ALA A 300 1.75 -10.72 -15.06
N LEU A 301 0.63 -10.02 -14.86
CA LEU A 301 -0.65 -10.64 -14.49
C LEU A 301 -1.07 -11.63 -15.57
N TYR A 302 -1.01 -11.19 -16.83
CA TYR A 302 -1.33 -12.01 -17.99
C TYR A 302 -0.40 -13.24 -18.13
N ARG A 303 0.92 -13.06 -17.93
CA ARG A 303 1.89 -14.17 -17.97
C ARG A 303 1.72 -15.14 -16.80
N ASN A 304 1.29 -14.67 -15.62
CA ASN A 304 1.07 -15.48 -14.42
C ASN A 304 -0.28 -16.22 -14.44
N ASP A 305 -1.31 -15.70 -15.13
CA ASP A 305 -2.56 -16.42 -15.38
C ASP A 305 -2.35 -17.65 -16.28
N ARG A 306 -1.42 -17.58 -17.24
CA ARG A 306 -0.99 -18.76 -18.01
C ARG A 306 -0.31 -19.83 -17.14
N LEU A 307 0.22 -19.47 -15.96
CA LEU A 307 0.85 -20.39 -15.01
C LEU A 307 -0.14 -20.96 -13.97
N ARG A 308 -1.35 -20.39 -13.82
CA ARG A 308 -2.29 -20.74 -12.74
C ARG A 308 -3.65 -21.26 -13.19
N THR A 309 -4.05 -21.03 -14.43
CA THR A 309 -5.35 -21.52 -14.91
C THR A 309 -5.27 -23.02 -15.25
N ARG A 310 -6.02 -23.84 -14.49
CA ARG A 310 -6.30 -25.26 -14.84
C ARG A 310 -7.14 -25.44 -16.12
N LYS A 311 -7.39 -24.37 -16.88
CA LYS A 311 -8.00 -24.44 -18.22
C LYS A 311 -7.15 -23.64 -19.19
N LYS A 312 -6.53 -24.35 -20.13
CA LYS A 312 -5.86 -23.77 -21.30
C LYS A 312 -6.88 -22.98 -22.10
N ILE A 313 -6.79 -21.66 -22.08
CA ILE A 313 -7.38 -20.83 -23.14
C ILE A 313 -6.31 -20.71 -24.24
N PRO A 314 -6.61 -21.04 -25.51
CA PRO A 314 -5.64 -20.93 -26.60
C PRO A 314 -5.13 -19.50 -26.76
N ILE A 315 -3.81 -19.37 -26.93
CA ILE A 315 -3.08 -18.09 -27.07
C ILE A 315 -3.64 -17.23 -28.20
N GLU A 316 -4.17 -17.86 -29.24
CA GLU A 316 -4.69 -17.21 -30.44
C GLU A 316 -5.97 -16.39 -30.18
N GLU A 317 -6.72 -16.69 -29.12
CA GLU A 317 -7.99 -16.01 -28.80
C GLU A 317 -7.77 -14.71 -28.01
N ALA A 318 -6.68 -14.64 -27.24
CA ALA A 318 -6.34 -13.47 -26.43
C ALA A 318 -5.55 -12.38 -27.18
N LEU A 319 -5.16 -12.64 -28.43
CA LEU A 319 -4.43 -11.68 -29.29
C LEU A 319 -5.35 -10.91 -30.26
N ARG A 320 -6.68 -11.11 -30.16
CA ARG A 320 -7.68 -10.48 -31.04
C ARG A 320 -8.57 -9.42 -30.36
N VAL A 321 -8.26 -9.02 -29.13
CA VAL A 321 -8.97 -7.96 -28.38
C VAL A 321 -7.94 -6.96 -27.87
#